data_AF-A0A927RQS6-F1
#
_entry.id   AF-A0A927RQS6-F1
#
_cell.length_a   1.000
_cell.length_b   1.000
_cell.length_c   1.000
_cell.angle_alpha   90.00
_cell.angle_beta   90.00
_cell.angle_gamma   90.00
#
_symmetry.space_group_name_H-M   'P 1'
#
loop_
_entity.id
_entity.type
_entity.pdbx_description
1 polymer ?
#
loop_
_entity_poly.entity_id
_entity_poly.type
_entity_poly.pdbx_seq_one_letter_code
_entity_poly.pdbx_strand_id
1 'polypeptide(L)'
;MQKSKGKAKKVFKYLLKTSVICIYVALIVALFLQALKPGDESSAISNDFGNTIDTVVTELAKPQAQYIDAQSVEIISLNIDDKTFKGDDVEIYAGSSGKIKSKVLPENATDKSLIYRSSDSDVVKVYDNGKIVAKSVGKVRLEILLKNNQKLKDTINLTVKEVPVESIAIGNIPQEFRVGESFRLETTFEPQNTTQTKVKWSSSDKNVVSVDSSGKIIAKEQGVATITAKSAINDDVFVMVDLQVLPAAEQETTPVQSLEIKTANQDHLVGKSQQFSVVFYPSEATDDVLWSSSDETVAIVSQKGVVKYLKLGNVVITASCSNFDKQANAEIKVDEVVSSAIILQTDFDEGDGNFVLKQGKSGKITALLDSDATVFDVVFSSSDNTVAQIGKDGVIVALKGGEVTITATTSYGEKTTSQTLVLVVDKITFSETMQNFYLWVRKGFGHYGAFLVLGIFATFSYYMLFSKSTKGKLVGFAVCLLAGFAVAGITEILQLPVFTSGRASSFADVVLDFKGYCTSSLVIYAVIFIVHFAKAIANRKAKKQKA
;
A
#
# COMPACT_ATOMS: atom_id res chain seq x y z
N MET A 1 47.14 -27.85 25.85
CA MET A 1 46.50 -26.67 25.20
C MET A 1 47.31 -25.97 24.10
N GLN A 2 48.66 -25.88 24.15
CA GLN A 2 49.43 -25.20 23.08
C GLN A 2 49.47 -25.95 21.73
N LYS A 3 49.50 -27.30 21.71
CA LYS A 3 49.48 -28.09 20.46
C LYS A 3 48.14 -28.02 19.69
N SER A 4 46.99 -27.89 20.36
CA SER A 4 45.69 -27.77 19.67
C SER A 4 45.44 -26.36 19.11
N LYS A 5 45.87 -25.30 19.82
CA LYS A 5 45.88 -23.92 19.29
C LYS A 5 46.75 -23.78 18.02
N GLY A 6 47.87 -24.50 17.96
CA GLY A 6 48.74 -24.54 16.77
C GLY A 6 48.09 -25.22 15.56
N LYS A 7 47.36 -26.33 15.77
CA LYS A 7 46.59 -27.01 14.71
C LYS A 7 45.41 -26.16 14.23
N ALA A 8 44.62 -25.58 15.13
CA ALA A 8 43.48 -24.73 14.78
C ALA A 8 43.90 -23.49 13.97
N LYS A 9 45.03 -22.85 14.34
CA LYS A 9 45.57 -21.71 13.59
C LYS A 9 46.08 -22.09 12.19
N LYS A 10 46.60 -23.32 12.03
CA LYS A 10 47.04 -23.85 10.74
C LYS A 10 45.84 -24.18 9.83
N VAL A 11 44.79 -24.78 10.40
CA VAL A 11 43.54 -25.08 9.71
C VAL A 11 42.82 -23.79 9.31
N PHE A 12 42.71 -22.80 10.20
CA PHE A 12 42.11 -21.50 9.89
C PHE A 12 42.85 -20.77 8.76
N LYS A 13 44.19 -20.76 8.79
CA LYS A 13 45.00 -20.15 7.73
C LYS A 13 44.84 -20.87 6.38
N TYR A 14 44.65 -22.20 6.42
CA TYR A 14 44.38 -22.99 5.23
C TYR A 14 42.99 -22.69 4.67
N LEU A 15 41.96 -22.70 5.52
CA LEU A 15 40.58 -22.36 5.15
C LEU A 15 40.48 -20.95 4.57
N LEU A 16 41.07 -19.94 5.23
CA LEU A 16 41.09 -18.57 4.74
C LEU A 16 41.76 -18.46 3.35
N LYS A 17 42.88 -19.18 3.16
CA LYS A 17 43.58 -19.21 1.87
C LYS A 17 42.70 -19.83 0.79
N THR A 18 42.06 -20.96 1.07
CA THR A 18 41.19 -21.64 0.10
C THR A 18 39.96 -20.80 -0.21
N SER A 19 39.31 -20.19 0.80
CA SER A 19 38.13 -19.33 0.60
C SER A 19 38.44 -18.10 -0.26
N VAL A 20 39.55 -17.40 -0.02
CA VAL A 20 39.93 -16.21 -0.82
C VAL A 20 40.19 -16.59 -2.28
N ILE A 21 40.85 -17.73 -2.53
CA ILE A 21 41.08 -18.24 -3.88
C ILE A 21 39.76 -18.65 -4.55
N CYS A 22 38.87 -19.34 -3.84
CA CYS A 22 37.56 -19.72 -4.37
C CYS A 22 36.72 -18.50 -4.73
N ILE A 23 36.73 -17.44 -3.91
CA ILE A 23 36.04 -16.17 -4.22
C ILE A 23 36.65 -15.51 -5.46
N TYR A 24 37.98 -15.45 -5.55
CA TYR A 24 38.65 -14.90 -6.73
C TYR A 24 38.27 -15.65 -8.01
N VAL A 25 38.27 -16.99 -7.99
CA VAL A 25 37.85 -17.81 -9.14
C VAL A 25 36.37 -17.59 -9.46
N ALA A 26 35.50 -17.55 -8.45
CA ALA A 26 34.07 -17.30 -8.66
C ALA A 26 33.80 -15.94 -9.32
N LEU A 27 34.55 -14.89 -8.94
CA LEU A 27 34.45 -13.57 -9.57
C LEU A 27 34.91 -13.58 -11.03
N ILE A 28 35.97 -14.33 -11.38
CA ILE A 28 36.40 -14.51 -12.78
C ILE A 28 35.30 -15.23 -13.59
N VAL A 29 34.74 -16.31 -13.04
CA VAL A 29 33.68 -17.05 -13.70
C VAL A 29 32.45 -16.17 -13.91
N ALA A 30 32.06 -15.36 -12.91
CA ALA A 30 30.96 -14.42 -13.03
C ALA A 30 31.21 -13.37 -14.14
N LEU A 31 32.44 -12.85 -14.25
CA LEU A 31 32.83 -11.92 -15.32
C LEU A 31 32.75 -12.57 -16.70
N PHE A 32 33.22 -13.81 -16.84
CA PHE A 32 33.15 -14.54 -18.12
C PHE A 32 31.71 -14.85 -18.51
N LEU A 33 30.89 -15.35 -17.57
CA LEU A 33 29.47 -15.59 -17.81
C LEU A 33 28.72 -14.33 -18.20
N GLN A 34 29.12 -13.17 -17.67
CA GLN A 34 28.52 -11.90 -18.06
C GLN A 34 29.03 -11.36 -19.39
N ALA A 35 30.32 -11.55 -19.70
CA ALA A 35 30.85 -11.25 -21.01
C ALA A 35 30.09 -12.01 -22.10
N LEU A 36 29.58 -13.20 -21.76
CA LEU A 36 28.75 -14.06 -22.59
C LEU A 36 27.25 -13.65 -22.67
N LYS A 37 26.80 -12.58 -21.99
CA LYS A 37 25.41 -12.10 -22.08
C LYS A 37 25.20 -11.11 -23.24
N PRO A 38 24.00 -11.10 -23.88
CA PRO A 38 23.65 -10.14 -24.94
C PRO A 38 23.72 -8.67 -24.47
N GLY A 39 23.98 -7.76 -25.42
CA GLY A 39 24.21 -6.33 -25.15
C GLY A 39 23.05 -5.61 -24.44
N ASP A 40 21.81 -5.98 -24.74
CA ASP A 40 20.61 -5.30 -24.23
C ASP A 40 20.34 -5.58 -22.74
N GLU A 41 20.64 -6.79 -22.26
CA GLU A 41 20.51 -7.13 -20.84
C GLU A 41 21.62 -6.52 -19.98
N SER A 42 22.82 -6.36 -20.56
CA SER A 42 23.99 -5.83 -19.87
C SER A 42 23.92 -4.32 -19.66
N SER A 43 23.37 -3.61 -20.66
CA SER A 43 23.19 -2.16 -20.65
C SER A 43 22.10 -1.73 -19.66
N ALA A 44 20.98 -2.46 -19.56
CA ALA A 44 19.94 -2.20 -18.56
C ALA A 44 20.46 -2.20 -17.09
N ILE A 45 21.47 -3.03 -16.78
CA ILE A 45 22.09 -3.12 -15.45
C ILE A 45 23.07 -1.96 -15.19
N SER A 46 23.63 -1.35 -16.24
CA SER A 46 24.64 -0.27 -16.17
C SER A 46 24.03 1.14 -16.26
N ASN A 47 22.88 1.27 -16.92
CA ASN A 47 22.31 2.56 -17.30
C ASN A 47 21.62 3.29 -16.14
N ASP A 48 21.30 2.63 -15.02
CA ASP A 48 20.55 3.24 -13.91
C ASP A 48 21.33 4.37 -13.19
N PHE A 49 22.65 4.20 -13.03
CA PHE A 49 23.53 5.22 -12.45
C PHE A 49 24.06 6.21 -13.51
N GLY A 50 24.34 5.71 -14.73
CA GLY A 50 24.82 6.52 -15.86
C GLY A 50 23.79 7.52 -16.37
N ASN A 51 22.52 7.13 -16.50
CA ASN A 51 21.42 8.01 -16.91
C ASN A 51 21.24 9.19 -15.93
N THR A 52 21.51 8.98 -14.64
CA THR A 52 21.44 10.03 -13.61
C THR A 52 22.53 11.09 -13.81
N ILE A 53 23.74 10.71 -14.24
CA ILE A 53 24.86 11.63 -14.48
C ILE A 53 24.76 12.27 -15.87
N ASP A 54 24.37 11.51 -16.88
CA ASP A 54 24.27 11.99 -18.28
C ASP A 54 23.14 13.01 -18.44
N THR A 55 22.05 12.88 -17.66
CA THR A 55 21.01 13.92 -17.55
C THR A 55 21.60 15.23 -17.01
N VAL A 56 22.45 15.16 -15.99
CA VAL A 56 23.08 16.36 -15.38
C VAL A 56 24.11 16.99 -16.33
N VAL A 57 24.89 16.20 -17.05
CA VAL A 57 25.94 16.69 -17.97
C VAL A 57 25.35 17.25 -19.27
N THR A 58 24.29 16.62 -19.79
CA THR A 58 23.61 17.05 -21.02
C THR A 58 22.83 18.36 -20.82
N GLU A 59 22.33 18.63 -19.61
CA GLU A 59 21.77 19.95 -19.28
C GLU A 59 22.83 21.06 -19.23
N LEU A 60 24.07 20.74 -18.86
CA LEU A 60 25.17 21.72 -18.76
C LEU A 60 25.81 22.10 -20.11
N ALA A 61 25.58 21.32 -21.19
CA ALA A 61 26.32 21.43 -22.44
C ALA A 61 25.58 22.09 -23.63
N LYS A 62 24.33 22.55 -23.46
CA LYS A 62 23.58 23.19 -24.56
C LYS A 62 24.12 24.60 -24.89
N PRO A 63 24.31 24.97 -26.17
CA PRO A 63 24.73 26.32 -26.54
C PRO A 63 23.64 27.33 -26.14
N GLN A 64 24.00 28.23 -25.24
CA GLN A 64 23.11 29.28 -24.75
C GLN A 64 22.84 30.25 -25.90
N ALA A 65 21.63 30.25 -26.45
CA ALA A 65 21.09 31.44 -27.09
C ALA A 65 21.29 32.59 -26.08
N GLN A 66 21.78 33.76 -26.52
CA GLN A 66 22.05 34.87 -25.61
C GLN A 66 20.83 35.11 -24.73
N TYR A 67 20.96 34.71 -23.46
CA TYR A 67 19.84 34.66 -22.55
C TYR A 67 19.51 36.08 -22.12
N ILE A 68 18.33 36.54 -22.48
CA ILE A 68 17.81 37.84 -22.10
C ILE A 68 17.01 37.64 -20.82
N ASP A 69 17.62 38.04 -19.70
CA ASP A 69 16.97 38.02 -18.39
C ASP A 69 15.71 38.88 -18.39
N ALA A 70 14.63 38.35 -17.82
CA ALA A 70 13.48 39.16 -17.46
C ALA A 70 13.87 40.11 -16.32
N GLN A 71 13.27 41.29 -16.31
CA GLN A 71 13.52 42.38 -15.37
C GLN A 71 12.32 42.61 -14.43
N SER A 72 11.09 42.42 -14.93
CA SER A 72 9.87 42.54 -14.11
C SER A 72 8.77 41.59 -14.60
N VAL A 73 7.86 41.27 -13.67
CA VAL A 73 6.56 40.64 -13.93
C VAL A 73 5.52 41.66 -13.49
N GLU A 74 4.50 41.90 -14.31
CA GLU A 74 3.46 42.90 -14.04
C GLU A 74 2.06 42.30 -14.30
N ILE A 75 1.14 42.51 -13.37
CA ILE A 75 -0.28 42.24 -13.51
C ILE A 75 -0.90 43.43 -14.25
N ILE A 76 -1.38 43.17 -15.47
CA ILE A 76 -2.03 44.20 -16.29
C ILE A 76 -3.48 44.40 -15.84
N SER A 77 -4.20 43.29 -15.64
CA SER A 77 -5.58 43.31 -15.20
C SER A 77 -6.04 41.96 -14.68
N LEU A 78 -7.12 41.98 -13.91
CA LEU A 78 -7.89 40.80 -13.55
C LEU A 78 -9.29 40.94 -14.14
N ASN A 79 -9.69 39.98 -14.97
CA ASN A 79 -11.00 39.99 -15.63
C ASN A 79 -11.88 38.93 -14.99
N ILE A 80 -13.00 39.31 -14.37
CA ILE A 80 -13.93 38.42 -13.65
C ILE A 80 -15.35 38.80 -14.03
N ASP A 81 -16.16 37.83 -14.48
CA ASP A 81 -17.59 37.99 -14.79
C ASP A 81 -17.88 39.33 -15.53
N ASP A 82 -17.18 39.55 -16.65
CA ASP A 82 -17.20 40.73 -17.52
C ASP A 82 -16.70 42.07 -16.95
N LYS A 83 -16.26 42.09 -15.69
CA LYS A 83 -15.61 43.26 -15.07
C LYS A 83 -14.09 43.14 -15.17
N THR A 84 -13.43 44.29 -15.39
CA THR A 84 -11.96 44.39 -15.45
C THR A 84 -11.45 45.21 -14.27
N PHE A 85 -10.58 44.62 -13.47
CA PHE A 85 -9.96 45.26 -12.31
C PHE A 85 -8.51 45.61 -12.64
N LYS A 86 -8.09 46.83 -12.27
CA LYS A 86 -6.73 47.35 -12.39
C LYS A 86 -6.37 48.00 -11.05
N GLY A 87 -5.61 47.30 -10.22
CA GLY A 87 -5.23 47.77 -8.90
C GLY A 87 -5.03 46.63 -7.91
N ASP A 88 -4.50 47.01 -6.75
CA ASP A 88 -4.27 46.14 -5.62
C ASP A 88 -5.52 46.17 -4.74
N ASP A 89 -6.00 45.00 -4.30
CA ASP A 89 -7.24 44.80 -3.52
C ASP A 89 -8.53 44.77 -4.36
N VAL A 90 -8.92 43.57 -4.80
CA VAL A 90 -10.13 43.33 -5.58
C VAL A 90 -11.16 42.53 -4.77
N GLU A 91 -12.39 43.02 -4.73
CA GLU A 91 -13.50 42.32 -4.07
C GLU A 91 -14.35 41.56 -5.10
N ILE A 92 -14.52 40.25 -4.88
CA ILE A 92 -15.26 39.35 -5.75
C ILE A 92 -16.20 38.47 -4.93
N TYR A 93 -17.15 37.80 -5.57
CA TYR A 93 -18.08 36.90 -4.89
C TYR A 93 -17.64 35.44 -5.05
N ALA A 94 -18.01 34.60 -4.09
CA ALA A 94 -17.82 33.16 -4.22
C ALA A 94 -18.54 32.63 -5.47
N GLY A 95 -17.92 31.70 -6.19
CA GLY A 95 -18.40 31.17 -7.47
C GLY A 95 -17.94 31.97 -8.69
N SER A 96 -17.49 33.22 -8.53
CA SER A 96 -16.94 34.02 -9.62
C SER A 96 -15.71 33.36 -10.25
N SER A 97 -15.57 33.50 -11.56
CA SER A 97 -14.41 32.99 -12.28
C SER A 97 -13.82 34.04 -13.21
N GLY A 98 -12.51 33.97 -13.42
CA GLY A 98 -11.82 35.00 -14.17
C GLY A 98 -10.46 34.57 -14.67
N LYS A 99 -9.74 35.52 -15.25
CA LYS A 99 -8.39 35.31 -15.74
C LYS A 99 -7.52 36.51 -15.44
N ILE A 100 -6.33 36.23 -14.92
CA ILE A 100 -5.29 37.23 -14.74
C ILE A 100 -4.57 37.44 -16.08
N LYS A 101 -4.41 38.71 -16.45
CA LYS A 101 -3.58 39.12 -17.57
C LYS A 101 -2.28 39.70 -17.02
N SER A 102 -1.16 39.09 -17.38
CA SER A 102 0.18 39.46 -16.91
C SER A 102 1.14 39.69 -18.07
N LYS A 103 2.26 40.36 -17.80
CA LYS A 103 3.34 40.65 -18.75
C LYS A 103 4.69 40.41 -18.09
N VAL A 104 5.64 39.89 -18.87
CA VAL A 104 7.06 39.80 -18.49
C VAL A 104 7.84 40.79 -19.35
N LEU A 105 8.63 41.65 -18.71
CA LEU A 105 9.43 42.67 -19.39
C LEU A 105 10.94 42.40 -19.21
N PRO A 106 11.79 42.71 -20.22
CA PRO A 106 11.40 43.23 -21.53
C PRO A 106 10.67 42.17 -22.37
N GLU A 107 9.89 42.60 -23.37
CA GLU A 107 9.08 41.67 -24.19
C GLU A 107 9.89 40.63 -24.95
N ASN A 108 11.20 40.82 -25.12
CA ASN A 108 12.09 39.85 -25.75
C ASN A 108 12.82 38.95 -24.72
N ALA A 109 12.42 38.96 -23.44
CA ALA A 109 12.96 38.04 -22.43
C ALA A 109 12.86 36.59 -22.91
N THR A 110 13.96 35.84 -22.73
CA THR A 110 14.11 34.49 -23.27
C THR A 110 13.17 33.49 -22.61
N ASP A 111 12.90 33.65 -21.32
CA ASP A 111 11.94 32.84 -20.57
C ASP A 111 10.88 33.73 -19.93
N LYS A 112 9.62 33.47 -20.29
CA LYS A 112 8.41 34.16 -19.80
C LYS A 112 7.49 33.23 -19.03
N SER A 113 8.01 32.08 -18.61
CA SER A 113 7.23 31.07 -17.89
C SER A 113 6.85 31.60 -16.52
N LEU A 114 5.55 31.71 -16.27
CA LEU A 114 5.01 32.20 -15.01
C LEU A 114 4.51 31.03 -14.15
N ILE A 115 4.67 31.18 -12.84
CA ILE A 115 4.05 30.35 -11.82
C ILE A 115 2.99 31.21 -11.15
N TYR A 116 1.77 30.69 -11.08
CA TYR A 116 0.69 31.31 -10.34
C TYR A 116 0.52 30.60 -9.01
N ARG A 117 0.46 31.35 -7.92
CA ARG A 117 0.23 30.83 -6.57
C ARG A 117 -0.92 31.57 -5.93
N SER A 118 -1.68 30.81 -5.15
CA SER A 118 -2.66 31.36 -4.23
C SER A 118 -2.16 31.12 -2.82
N SER A 119 -2.26 32.13 -1.95
CA SER A 119 -1.98 31.94 -0.52
C SER A 119 -2.96 30.98 0.14
N ASP A 120 -4.14 30.79 -0.46
CA ASP A 120 -5.18 29.86 -0.02
C ASP A 120 -5.99 29.35 -1.23
N SER A 121 -5.70 28.12 -1.66
CA SER A 121 -6.36 27.48 -2.81
C SER A 121 -7.77 26.98 -2.54
N ASP A 122 -8.21 26.98 -1.28
CA ASP A 122 -9.57 26.64 -0.86
C ASP A 122 -10.47 27.88 -0.88
N VAL A 123 -9.89 29.08 -0.75
CA VAL A 123 -10.56 30.37 -0.97
C VAL A 123 -10.58 30.76 -2.46
N VAL A 124 -9.41 30.88 -3.11
CA VAL A 124 -9.32 31.10 -4.57
C VAL A 124 -8.31 30.15 -5.17
N LYS A 125 -8.77 29.34 -6.13
CA LYS A 125 -7.90 28.48 -6.92
C LYS A 125 -7.41 29.24 -8.15
N VAL A 126 -6.10 29.25 -8.36
CA VAL A 126 -5.48 29.73 -9.59
C VAL A 126 -4.88 28.56 -10.36
N TYR A 127 -5.03 28.58 -11.68
CA TYR A 127 -4.52 27.57 -12.60
C TYR A 127 -3.30 28.10 -13.35
N ASP A 128 -2.50 27.20 -13.93
CA ASP A 128 -1.23 27.55 -14.61
C ASP A 128 -1.39 28.51 -15.80
N ASN A 129 -2.59 28.61 -16.36
CA ASN A 129 -2.92 29.54 -17.44
C ASN A 129 -3.42 30.91 -16.96
N GLY A 130 -3.33 31.19 -15.65
CA GLY A 130 -3.81 32.41 -15.01
C GLY A 130 -5.33 32.47 -14.82
N LYS A 131 -6.09 31.39 -15.13
CA LYS A 131 -7.51 31.30 -14.77
C LYS A 131 -7.64 31.22 -13.25
N ILE A 132 -8.63 31.91 -12.68
CA ILE A 132 -8.97 31.84 -11.27
C ILE A 132 -10.43 31.41 -11.07
N VAL A 133 -10.69 30.74 -9.95
CA VAL A 133 -12.04 30.39 -9.48
C VAL A 133 -12.12 30.69 -8.00
N ALA A 134 -13.03 31.59 -7.61
CA ALA A 134 -13.35 31.86 -6.22
C ALA A 134 -14.27 30.76 -5.69
N LYS A 135 -13.82 30.06 -4.65
CA LYS A 135 -14.52 28.89 -4.10
C LYS A 135 -15.24 29.19 -2.80
N SER A 136 -14.58 29.87 -1.88
CA SER A 136 -15.10 30.14 -0.55
C SER A 136 -14.72 31.53 -0.07
N VAL A 137 -15.45 32.02 0.94
CA VAL A 137 -15.28 33.34 1.52
C VAL A 137 -13.92 33.44 2.21
N GLY A 138 -13.21 34.54 1.99
CA GLY A 138 -11.90 34.74 2.62
C GLY A 138 -11.07 35.82 1.94
N LYS A 139 -9.92 36.12 2.55
CA LYS A 139 -8.90 36.99 1.97
C LYS A 139 -7.76 36.15 1.46
N VAL A 140 -7.31 36.43 0.25
CA VAL A 140 -6.27 35.65 -0.41
C VAL A 140 -5.33 36.57 -1.17
N ARG A 141 -4.04 36.25 -1.17
CA ARG A 141 -3.06 36.90 -2.02
C ARG A 141 -2.72 35.97 -3.16
N LEU A 142 -2.95 36.41 -4.38
CA LEU A 142 -2.44 35.74 -5.56
C LEU A 142 -1.06 36.30 -5.88
N GLU A 143 -0.09 35.42 -6.09
CA GLU A 143 1.26 35.78 -6.49
C GLU A 143 1.54 35.21 -7.88
N ILE A 144 2.15 36.01 -8.74
CA ILE A 144 2.60 35.61 -10.07
C ILE A 144 4.10 35.78 -10.09
N LEU A 145 4.81 34.67 -10.20
CA LEU A 145 6.25 34.63 -10.09
C LEU A 145 6.85 34.17 -11.41
N LEU A 146 8.01 34.70 -11.76
CA LEU A 146 8.78 34.13 -12.85
C LEU A 146 9.38 32.78 -12.42
N LYS A 147 9.22 31.75 -13.25
CA LYS A 147 9.61 30.37 -12.91
C LYS A 147 11.10 30.23 -12.60
N ASN A 148 11.95 30.89 -13.36
CA ASN A 148 13.41 30.85 -13.24
C ASN A 148 13.99 31.81 -12.17
N ASN A 149 13.22 32.82 -11.74
CA ASN A 149 13.63 33.83 -10.78
C ASN A 149 12.43 34.34 -9.98
N GLN A 150 12.07 33.61 -8.93
CA GLN A 150 10.91 33.92 -8.08
C GLN A 150 11.03 35.23 -7.28
N LYS A 151 12.17 35.93 -7.34
CA LYS A 151 12.29 37.30 -6.81
C LYS A 151 11.52 38.31 -7.67
N LEU A 152 11.41 38.04 -8.97
CA LEU A 152 10.56 38.80 -9.87
C LEU A 152 9.15 38.26 -9.75
N LYS A 153 8.33 39.02 -9.05
CA LYS A 153 6.94 38.68 -8.83
C LYS A 153 6.08 39.93 -8.74
N ASP A 154 4.81 39.72 -9.01
CA ASP A 154 3.76 40.69 -8.73
C ASP A 154 2.64 40.01 -7.95
N THR A 155 1.86 40.79 -7.20
CA THR A 155 0.84 40.27 -6.30
C THR A 155 -0.44 41.07 -6.37
N ILE A 156 -1.57 40.38 -6.27
CA ILE A 156 -2.88 41.01 -6.14
C ILE A 156 -3.61 40.37 -4.96
N ASN A 157 -4.11 41.18 -4.04
CA ASN A 157 -4.95 40.67 -2.95
C ASN A 157 -6.41 40.64 -3.43
N LEU A 158 -7.10 39.56 -3.11
CA LEU A 158 -8.52 39.38 -3.35
C LEU A 158 -9.26 39.19 -2.02
N THR A 159 -10.45 39.77 -1.93
CA THR A 159 -11.41 39.47 -0.87
C THR A 159 -12.63 38.81 -1.50
N VAL A 160 -12.85 37.53 -1.20
CA VAL A 160 -14.03 36.77 -1.63
C VAL A 160 -15.14 36.98 -0.60
N LYS A 161 -16.26 37.55 -1.04
CA LYS A 161 -17.47 37.80 -0.24
C LYS A 161 -18.53 36.73 -0.49
N GLU A 162 -19.45 36.62 0.46
CA GLU A 162 -20.66 35.82 0.31
C GLU A 162 -21.55 36.37 -0.80
N VAL A 163 -22.18 35.47 -1.55
CA VAL A 163 -23.30 35.82 -2.44
C VAL A 163 -24.55 35.90 -1.56
N PRO A 164 -25.16 37.09 -1.37
CA PRO A 164 -26.33 37.24 -0.51
C PRO A 164 -27.51 36.41 -1.06
N VAL A 165 -28.32 35.85 -0.16
CA VAL A 165 -29.61 35.26 -0.56
C VAL A 165 -30.66 36.37 -0.67
N GLU A 166 -31.41 36.38 -1.76
CA GLU A 166 -32.45 37.37 -2.03
C GLU A 166 -33.85 36.79 -1.80
N SER A 167 -34.07 35.50 -2.09
CA SER A 167 -35.34 34.82 -1.79
C SER A 167 -35.17 33.32 -1.51
N ILE A 168 -36.17 32.76 -0.81
CA ILE A 168 -36.30 31.33 -0.51
C ILE A 168 -37.68 30.87 -1.01
N ALA A 169 -37.77 29.69 -1.60
CA ALA A 169 -39.05 29.01 -1.86
C ALA A 169 -39.08 27.62 -1.22
N ILE A 170 -40.28 27.15 -0.86
CA ILE A 170 -40.51 25.80 -0.35
C ILE A 170 -41.14 24.96 -1.48
N GLY A 171 -40.54 23.81 -1.76
CA GLY A 171 -41.03 22.79 -2.68
C GLY A 171 -41.37 21.48 -1.98
N ASN A 172 -41.88 20.51 -2.75
CA ASN A 172 -42.26 19.18 -2.29
C ASN A 172 -43.25 19.22 -1.10
N ILE A 173 -44.34 19.96 -1.27
CA ILE A 173 -45.40 20.09 -0.26
C ILE A 173 -46.37 18.90 -0.45
N PRO A 174 -46.68 18.12 0.61
CA PRO A 174 -47.58 16.97 0.48
C PRO A 174 -49.01 17.43 0.16
N GLN A 175 -49.66 16.75 -0.79
CA GLN A 175 -51.06 17.05 -1.17
C GLN A 175 -52.05 16.55 -0.09
N GLU A 176 -51.80 15.38 0.49
CA GLU A 176 -52.48 14.86 1.67
C GLU A 176 -51.43 14.62 2.76
N PHE A 177 -51.73 15.01 4.00
CA PHE A 177 -50.85 14.79 5.14
C PHE A 177 -51.68 14.34 6.34
N ARG A 178 -51.51 13.09 6.78
CA ARG A 178 -52.31 12.47 7.86
C ARG A 178 -51.53 12.34 9.15
N VAL A 179 -52.24 12.28 10.28
CA VAL A 179 -51.63 12.01 11.60
C VAL A 179 -50.74 10.77 11.53
N GLY A 180 -49.50 10.90 12.00
CA GLY A 180 -48.47 9.85 11.98
C GLY A 180 -47.56 9.89 10.76
N GLU A 181 -47.94 10.60 9.68
CA GLU A 181 -47.10 10.74 8.50
C GLU A 181 -45.94 11.73 8.72
N SER A 182 -44.88 11.55 7.94
CA SER A 182 -43.76 12.49 7.91
C SER A 182 -43.33 12.76 6.48
N PHE A 183 -42.92 13.99 6.22
CA PHE A 183 -42.52 14.44 4.89
C PHE A 183 -41.29 15.34 5.00
N ARG A 184 -40.53 15.50 3.91
CA ARG A 184 -39.38 16.43 3.88
C ARG A 184 -39.62 17.52 2.86
N LEU A 185 -39.68 18.75 3.33
CA LEU A 185 -39.81 19.93 2.49
C LEU A 185 -38.47 20.21 1.80
N GLU A 186 -38.54 20.67 0.56
CA GLU A 186 -37.37 21.12 -0.21
C GLU A 186 -37.28 22.64 -0.18
N THR A 187 -36.07 23.19 -0.24
CA THR A 187 -35.85 24.64 -0.30
C THR A 187 -35.01 24.99 -1.52
N THR A 188 -35.46 25.99 -2.28
CA THR A 188 -34.69 26.61 -3.36
C THR A 188 -34.39 28.06 -3.02
N PHE A 189 -33.33 28.62 -3.62
CA PHE A 189 -32.82 29.95 -3.32
C PHE A 189 -32.58 30.75 -4.60
N GLU A 190 -32.81 32.05 -4.55
CA GLU A 190 -32.36 32.98 -5.58
C GLU A 190 -31.41 34.05 -4.99
N PRO A 191 -30.31 34.41 -5.67
CA PRO A 191 -29.81 33.74 -6.88
C PRO A 191 -29.36 32.30 -6.57
N GLN A 192 -29.45 31.39 -7.55
CA GLN A 192 -29.14 29.96 -7.36
C GLN A 192 -27.72 29.68 -6.84
N ASN A 193 -26.76 30.57 -7.10
CA ASN A 193 -25.37 30.46 -6.62
C ASN A 193 -25.14 31.12 -5.25
N THR A 194 -26.20 31.47 -4.51
CA THR A 194 -26.05 32.03 -3.17
C THR A 194 -25.23 31.13 -2.26
N THR A 195 -24.36 31.72 -1.44
CA THR A 195 -23.60 30.98 -0.42
C THR A 195 -24.35 30.86 0.91
N GLN A 196 -25.48 31.55 1.05
CA GLN A 196 -26.26 31.65 2.29
C GLN A 196 -27.44 30.67 2.30
N THR A 197 -27.15 29.37 2.22
CA THR A 197 -28.18 28.31 2.06
C THR A 197 -28.73 27.73 3.38
N LYS A 198 -28.29 28.25 4.53
CA LYS A 198 -28.75 27.76 5.84
C LYS A 198 -30.14 28.30 6.15
N VAL A 199 -31.06 27.41 6.52
CA VAL A 199 -32.47 27.72 6.83
C VAL A 199 -32.77 27.43 8.31
N LYS A 200 -33.46 28.36 8.96
CA LYS A 200 -34.11 28.19 10.26
C LYS A 200 -35.57 27.86 10.03
N TRP A 201 -35.98 26.68 10.49
CA TRP A 201 -37.36 26.21 10.39
C TRP A 201 -38.14 26.50 11.67
N SER A 202 -39.41 26.83 11.52
CA SER A 202 -40.34 26.93 12.65
C SER A 202 -41.75 26.53 12.23
N SER A 203 -42.53 26.08 13.21
CA SER A 203 -43.96 25.81 13.05
C SER A 203 -44.73 26.74 13.98
N SER A 204 -45.84 27.26 13.49
CA SER A 204 -46.81 28.02 14.29
C SER A 204 -47.48 27.17 15.37
N ASP A 205 -47.65 25.85 15.14
CA ASP A 205 -48.16 24.89 16.12
C ASP A 205 -47.44 23.54 16.00
N LYS A 206 -46.56 23.24 16.98
CA LYS A 206 -45.74 22.01 17.03
C LYS A 206 -46.52 20.77 17.49
N ASN A 207 -47.74 20.94 17.98
CA ASN A 207 -48.64 19.85 18.34
C ASN A 207 -49.43 19.36 17.12
N VAL A 208 -49.70 20.23 16.16
CA VAL A 208 -50.31 19.87 14.87
C VAL A 208 -49.24 19.36 13.89
N VAL A 209 -48.24 20.20 13.56
CA VAL A 209 -47.09 19.81 12.73
C VAL A 209 -45.79 20.26 13.37
N SER A 210 -44.89 19.32 13.68
CA SER A 210 -43.52 19.65 14.06
C SER A 210 -42.60 19.64 12.85
N VAL A 211 -41.65 20.57 12.80
CA VAL A 211 -40.57 20.62 11.79
C VAL A 211 -39.22 20.57 12.48
N ASP A 212 -38.27 19.81 11.94
CA ASP A 212 -36.89 19.75 12.44
C ASP A 212 -35.93 20.69 11.67
N SER A 213 -34.66 20.74 12.09
CA SER A 213 -33.65 21.59 11.46
C SER A 213 -33.30 21.22 10.01
N SER A 214 -33.72 20.03 9.56
CA SER A 214 -33.48 19.53 8.19
C SER A 214 -34.65 19.79 7.24
N GLY A 215 -35.75 20.36 7.75
CA GLY A 215 -37.00 20.57 7.00
C GLY A 215 -37.92 19.34 6.99
N LYS A 216 -37.70 18.35 7.86
CA LYS A 216 -38.61 17.21 8.00
C LYS A 216 -39.78 17.60 8.89
N ILE A 217 -40.99 17.46 8.34
CA ILE A 217 -42.25 17.67 9.03
C ILE A 217 -42.85 16.35 9.50
N ILE A 218 -43.53 16.37 10.65
CA ILE A 218 -44.28 15.23 11.20
C ILE A 218 -45.67 15.73 11.60
N ALA A 219 -46.71 15.09 11.07
CA ALA A 219 -48.09 15.30 11.43
C ALA A 219 -48.40 14.58 12.74
N LYS A 220 -48.87 15.31 13.74
CA LYS A 220 -49.11 14.78 15.09
C LYS A 220 -50.58 14.84 15.48
N GLU A 221 -51.25 15.94 15.16
CA GLU A 221 -52.67 16.14 15.45
C GLU A 221 -53.38 16.72 14.22
N GLN A 222 -54.66 16.40 14.09
CA GLN A 222 -55.51 16.96 13.03
C GLN A 222 -55.65 18.48 13.24
N GLY A 223 -55.44 19.27 12.18
CA GLY A 223 -55.48 20.73 12.26
C GLY A 223 -54.77 21.41 11.10
N VAL A 224 -54.50 22.71 11.24
CA VAL A 224 -53.70 23.49 10.27
C VAL A 224 -52.53 24.14 11.01
N ALA A 225 -51.33 24.04 10.45
CA ALA A 225 -50.15 24.72 10.96
C ALA A 225 -49.34 25.34 9.82
N THR A 226 -48.93 26.60 9.98
CA THR A 226 -47.98 27.28 9.10
C THR A 226 -46.55 26.88 9.44
N ILE A 227 -45.79 26.43 8.43
CA ILE A 227 -44.35 26.19 8.50
C ILE A 227 -43.62 27.38 7.87
N THR A 228 -42.61 27.90 8.56
CA THR A 228 -41.76 29.00 8.08
C THR A 228 -40.34 28.51 7.82
N ALA A 229 -39.84 28.75 6.61
CA ALA A 229 -38.44 28.63 6.24
C ALA A 229 -37.81 30.03 6.17
N LYS A 230 -36.84 30.30 7.03
CA LYS A 230 -36.18 31.60 7.16
C LYS A 230 -34.68 31.50 6.92
N SER A 231 -34.06 32.44 6.22
CA SER A 231 -32.59 32.46 6.10
C SER A 231 -31.96 32.58 7.48
N ALA A 232 -30.89 31.82 7.72
CA ALA A 232 -30.20 31.87 9.00
C ALA A 232 -29.38 33.16 9.19
N ILE A 233 -29.06 33.86 8.09
CA ILE A 233 -28.18 35.03 8.05
C ILE A 233 -28.97 36.33 7.86
N ASN A 234 -30.00 36.32 7.03
CA ASN A 234 -30.86 37.48 6.78
C ASN A 234 -32.30 37.20 7.22
N ASP A 235 -32.68 37.76 8.37
CA ASP A 235 -34.00 37.54 8.95
C ASP A 235 -35.15 38.21 8.15
N ASP A 236 -34.86 39.02 7.12
CA ASP A 236 -35.88 39.58 6.23
C ASP A 236 -36.23 38.64 5.07
N VAL A 237 -35.44 37.59 4.84
CA VAL A 237 -35.66 36.60 3.77
C VAL A 237 -36.29 35.34 4.35
N PHE A 238 -37.58 35.16 4.12
CA PHE A 238 -38.34 33.99 4.57
C PHE A 238 -39.53 33.68 3.65
N VAL A 239 -40.04 32.46 3.78
CA VAL A 239 -41.26 31.99 3.09
C VAL A 239 -42.08 31.13 4.06
N MET A 240 -43.40 31.16 3.90
CA MET A 240 -44.35 30.44 4.74
C MET A 240 -45.23 29.53 3.89
N VAL A 241 -45.61 28.37 4.42
CA VAL A 241 -46.56 27.44 3.82
C VAL A 241 -47.51 26.91 4.88
N ASP A 242 -48.81 26.89 4.56
CA ASP A 242 -49.83 26.31 5.43
C ASP A 242 -50.00 24.82 5.11
N LEU A 243 -50.00 23.98 6.15
CA LEU A 243 -50.20 22.55 6.04
C LEU A 243 -51.46 22.13 6.79
N GLN A 244 -52.32 21.37 6.11
CA GLN A 244 -53.53 20.79 6.70
C GLN A 244 -53.28 19.30 7.02
N VAL A 245 -53.42 18.95 8.30
CA VAL A 245 -53.31 17.58 8.79
C VAL A 245 -54.69 16.93 8.87
N LEU A 246 -54.84 15.79 8.20
CA LEU A 246 -56.01 14.94 8.18
C LEU A 246 -55.93 13.85 9.29
N PRO A 247 -57.05 13.30 9.75
CA PRO A 247 -57.04 12.20 10.73
C PRO A 247 -56.39 10.93 10.17
N ALA A 248 -55.88 10.09 11.09
CA ALA A 248 -55.30 8.78 10.77
C ALA A 248 -56.36 7.87 10.12
N ALA A 249 -55.92 6.96 9.24
CA ALA A 249 -56.82 5.98 8.62
C ALA A 249 -57.20 4.88 9.63
N GLU A 250 -58.49 4.57 9.76
CA GLU A 250 -58.96 3.44 10.58
C GLU A 250 -58.66 2.09 9.87
N GLN A 251 -58.14 1.09 10.59
CA GLN A 251 -57.90 -0.26 10.07
C GLN A 251 -58.87 -1.28 10.69
N GLU A 252 -59.59 -2.04 9.86
CA GLU A 252 -60.36 -3.22 10.30
C GLU A 252 -59.44 -4.46 10.39
N THR A 253 -59.45 -5.20 11.50
CA THR A 253 -58.63 -6.42 11.67
C THR A 253 -59.44 -7.70 11.49
N THR A 254 -58.88 -8.67 10.79
CA THR A 254 -59.43 -10.03 10.62
C THR A 254 -58.94 -10.97 11.74
N PRO A 255 -59.81 -11.82 12.34
CA PRO A 255 -59.44 -12.68 13.47
C PRO A 255 -58.62 -13.92 13.05
N VAL A 256 -57.64 -14.32 13.87
CA VAL A 256 -56.82 -15.52 13.63
C VAL A 256 -57.60 -16.79 13.99
N GLN A 257 -57.71 -17.74 13.05
CA GLN A 257 -58.40 -19.02 13.26
C GLN A 257 -57.42 -20.17 13.57
N SER A 258 -56.25 -20.18 12.93
CA SER A 258 -55.16 -21.10 13.22
C SER A 258 -53.81 -20.54 12.78
N LEU A 259 -52.72 -21.21 13.17
CA LEU A 259 -51.36 -20.88 12.76
C LEU A 259 -50.51 -22.12 12.49
N GLU A 260 -49.46 -21.95 11.70
CA GLU A 260 -48.46 -22.98 11.39
C GLU A 260 -47.05 -22.40 11.55
N ILE A 261 -46.11 -23.17 12.12
CA ILE A 261 -44.69 -22.82 12.14
C ILE A 261 -44.05 -23.27 10.83
N LYS A 262 -43.39 -22.35 10.11
CA LYS A 262 -42.54 -22.62 8.96
C LYS A 262 -41.07 -22.47 9.34
N THR A 263 -40.25 -23.37 8.82
CA THR A 263 -38.79 -23.32 8.92
C THR A 263 -38.16 -23.59 7.56
N ALA A 264 -37.00 -22.98 7.29
CA ALA A 264 -36.36 -23.01 5.98
C ALA A 264 -35.58 -24.32 5.70
N ASN A 265 -35.05 -25.00 6.73
CA ASN A 265 -34.19 -26.20 6.62
C ASN A 265 -34.46 -27.17 7.79
N GLN A 266 -34.16 -28.46 7.63
CA GLN A 266 -34.28 -29.48 8.71
C GLN A 266 -32.97 -29.75 9.47
N ASP A 267 -31.86 -29.10 9.09
CA ASP A 267 -30.55 -29.33 9.71
C ASP A 267 -30.37 -28.47 10.97
N HIS A 268 -30.71 -29.04 12.12
CA HIS A 268 -30.59 -28.36 13.42
C HIS A 268 -29.23 -28.65 14.06
N LEU A 269 -28.20 -27.89 13.68
CA LEU A 269 -26.82 -28.15 14.12
C LEU A 269 -26.41 -27.34 15.35
N VAL A 270 -25.71 -27.97 16.30
CA VAL A 270 -25.18 -27.29 17.51
C VAL A 270 -24.37 -26.03 17.12
N GLY A 271 -24.62 -24.94 17.85
CA GLY A 271 -23.99 -23.63 17.64
C GLY A 271 -24.60 -22.79 16.51
N LYS A 272 -25.41 -23.38 15.62
CA LYS A 272 -26.14 -22.65 14.59
C LYS A 272 -27.44 -22.05 15.15
N SER A 273 -28.05 -21.16 14.38
CA SER A 273 -29.35 -20.58 14.68
C SER A 273 -30.21 -20.53 13.43
N GLN A 274 -31.52 -20.63 13.60
CA GLN A 274 -32.49 -20.67 12.52
C GLN A 274 -33.68 -19.78 12.85
N GLN A 275 -34.17 -19.04 11.85
CA GLN A 275 -35.38 -18.23 11.97
C GLN A 275 -36.60 -19.10 11.69
N PHE A 276 -37.52 -19.16 12.65
CA PHE A 276 -38.84 -19.77 12.47
C PHE A 276 -39.83 -18.64 12.17
N SER A 277 -40.78 -18.90 11.30
CA SER A 277 -41.87 -17.97 11.00
C SER A 277 -43.22 -18.61 11.27
N VAL A 278 -44.23 -17.78 11.49
CA VAL A 278 -45.61 -18.23 11.64
C VAL A 278 -46.40 -17.80 10.42
N VAL A 279 -47.25 -18.69 9.92
CA VAL A 279 -48.27 -18.37 8.92
C VAL A 279 -49.63 -18.45 9.62
N PHE A 280 -50.39 -17.36 9.56
CA PHE A 280 -51.76 -17.30 10.09
C PHE A 280 -52.79 -17.74 9.04
N TYR A 281 -53.91 -18.28 9.51
CA TYR A 281 -55.06 -18.59 8.69
C TYR A 281 -56.33 -17.96 9.30
N PRO A 282 -57.11 -17.19 8.52
CA PRO A 282 -56.86 -16.81 7.12
C PRO A 282 -55.60 -15.93 6.98
N SER A 283 -55.01 -15.86 5.78
CA SER A 283 -53.70 -15.25 5.54
C SER A 283 -53.63 -13.75 5.85
N GLU A 284 -54.78 -13.09 5.90
CA GLU A 284 -54.92 -11.66 6.17
C GLU A 284 -54.95 -11.37 7.68
N ALA A 285 -55.14 -12.39 8.52
CA ALA A 285 -55.16 -12.23 9.96
C ALA A 285 -53.75 -11.93 10.50
N THR A 286 -53.68 -11.10 11.53
CA THR A 286 -52.42 -10.74 12.19
C THR A 286 -52.60 -10.79 13.69
N ASP A 287 -51.56 -11.25 14.40
CA ASP A 287 -51.48 -11.22 15.85
C ASP A 287 -50.01 -11.25 16.30
N ASP A 288 -49.76 -10.86 17.54
CA ASP A 288 -48.46 -11.00 18.18
C ASP A 288 -48.20 -12.46 18.55
N VAL A 289 -46.98 -12.95 18.29
CA VAL A 289 -46.58 -14.34 18.54
C VAL A 289 -45.66 -14.44 19.76
N LEU A 290 -46.00 -15.33 20.69
CA LEU A 290 -45.18 -15.72 21.82
C LEU A 290 -44.49 -17.05 21.52
N TRP A 291 -43.18 -17.14 21.81
CA TRP A 291 -42.37 -18.32 21.55
C TRP A 291 -41.86 -18.96 22.84
N SER A 292 -41.77 -20.30 22.86
CA SER A 292 -41.18 -21.05 23.97
C SER A 292 -40.45 -22.30 23.51
N SER A 293 -39.47 -22.75 24.31
CA SER A 293 -38.77 -24.03 24.14
C SER A 293 -39.09 -24.97 25.29
N SER A 294 -39.25 -26.25 24.99
CA SER A 294 -39.45 -27.29 26.02
C SER A 294 -38.19 -27.66 26.81
N ASP A 295 -36.99 -27.41 26.24
CA ASP A 295 -35.70 -27.57 26.92
C ASP A 295 -34.70 -26.52 26.43
N GLU A 296 -34.58 -25.45 27.21
CA GLU A 296 -33.66 -24.34 26.93
C GLU A 296 -32.18 -24.74 27.03
N THR A 297 -31.83 -25.89 27.60
CA THR A 297 -30.45 -26.39 27.59
C THR A 297 -30.06 -27.02 26.26
N VAL A 298 -31.06 -27.45 25.47
CA VAL A 298 -30.91 -28.02 24.12
C VAL A 298 -31.06 -26.93 23.06
N ALA A 299 -32.11 -26.11 23.13
CA ALA A 299 -32.28 -24.95 22.25
C ALA A 299 -33.08 -23.83 22.91
N ILE A 300 -32.68 -22.59 22.64
CA ILE A 300 -33.39 -21.38 23.08
C ILE A 300 -34.06 -20.70 21.90
N VAL A 301 -35.23 -20.09 22.11
CA VAL A 301 -35.95 -19.30 21.10
C VAL A 301 -36.15 -17.87 21.57
N SER A 302 -35.84 -16.91 20.70
CA SER A 302 -36.06 -15.49 20.98
C SER A 302 -37.52 -15.08 20.74
N GLN A 303 -37.92 -13.91 21.25
CA GLN A 303 -39.25 -13.33 20.98
C GLN A 303 -39.56 -13.12 19.49
N LYS A 304 -38.51 -13.03 18.65
CA LYS A 304 -38.66 -12.89 17.19
C LYS A 304 -38.70 -14.23 16.46
N GLY A 305 -38.69 -15.38 17.15
CA GLY A 305 -38.70 -16.71 16.54
C GLY A 305 -37.34 -17.21 16.06
N VAL A 306 -36.22 -16.56 16.44
CA VAL A 306 -34.87 -17.12 16.16
C VAL A 306 -34.55 -18.19 17.21
N VAL A 307 -34.36 -19.43 16.75
CA VAL A 307 -33.97 -20.60 17.56
C VAL A 307 -32.46 -20.79 17.48
N LYS A 308 -31.77 -20.92 18.61
CA LYS A 308 -30.34 -21.25 18.70
C LYS A 308 -30.15 -22.62 19.33
N TYR A 309 -29.41 -23.49 18.66
CA TYR A 309 -29.15 -24.85 19.13
C TYR A 309 -27.89 -24.87 19.99
N LEU A 310 -28.00 -25.34 21.23
CA LEU A 310 -26.95 -25.27 22.23
C LEU A 310 -26.28 -26.62 22.49
N LYS A 311 -27.06 -27.70 22.45
CA LYS A 311 -26.58 -29.05 22.79
C LYS A 311 -27.34 -30.11 22.00
N LEU A 312 -26.69 -31.26 21.77
CA LEU A 312 -27.32 -32.46 21.23
C LEU A 312 -28.53 -32.88 22.08
N GLY A 313 -29.65 -33.20 21.41
CA GLY A 313 -30.88 -33.62 22.06
C GLY A 313 -32.12 -33.39 21.20
N ASN A 314 -33.27 -33.82 21.71
CA ASN A 314 -34.58 -33.53 21.11
C ASN A 314 -35.26 -32.41 21.91
N VAL A 315 -35.88 -31.46 21.22
CA VAL A 315 -36.58 -30.32 21.82
C VAL A 315 -37.79 -29.92 20.96
N VAL A 316 -38.86 -29.45 21.58
CA VAL A 316 -40.04 -28.88 20.93
C VAL A 316 -40.05 -27.37 21.09
N ILE A 317 -40.25 -26.64 19.99
CA ILE A 317 -40.46 -25.19 19.94
C ILE A 317 -41.93 -24.90 19.67
N THR A 318 -42.52 -23.98 20.45
CA THR A 318 -43.94 -23.63 20.39
C THR A 318 -44.11 -22.15 20.06
N ALA A 319 -45.09 -21.84 19.20
CA ALA A 319 -45.58 -20.49 18.89
C ALA A 319 -47.05 -20.36 19.30
N SER A 320 -47.41 -19.34 20.07
CA SER A 320 -48.80 -19.05 20.47
C SER A 320 -49.21 -17.61 20.14
N CYS A 321 -50.48 -17.42 19.81
CA CYS A 321 -51.09 -16.12 19.56
C CYS A 321 -51.32 -15.39 20.90
N SER A 322 -51.14 -14.07 20.91
CA SER A 322 -51.27 -13.24 22.12
C SER A 322 -52.72 -12.87 22.41
N ASN A 323 -53.51 -12.62 21.36
CA ASN A 323 -54.90 -12.19 21.47
C ASN A 323 -55.90 -13.30 21.13
N PHE A 324 -55.43 -14.40 20.53
CA PHE A 324 -56.24 -15.56 20.21
C PHE A 324 -55.71 -16.83 20.89
N ASP A 325 -56.59 -17.69 21.39
CA ASP A 325 -56.19 -18.95 22.05
C ASP A 325 -55.82 -20.04 21.01
N LYS A 326 -54.72 -19.82 20.29
CA LYS A 326 -54.21 -20.68 19.21
C LYS A 326 -52.70 -20.86 19.34
N GLN A 327 -52.21 -22.07 19.05
CA GLN A 327 -50.77 -22.40 19.07
C GLN A 327 -50.36 -23.45 18.02
N ALA A 328 -49.07 -23.52 17.71
CA ALA A 328 -48.43 -24.53 16.87
C ALA A 328 -47.09 -24.99 17.46
N ASN A 329 -46.68 -26.23 17.14
CA ASN A 329 -45.46 -26.87 17.67
C ASN A 329 -44.55 -27.37 16.55
N ALA A 330 -43.24 -27.33 16.78
CA ALA A 330 -42.21 -27.88 15.91
C ALA A 330 -41.26 -28.78 16.72
N GLU A 331 -41.14 -30.05 16.34
CA GLU A 331 -40.25 -31.03 16.96
C GLU A 331 -38.87 -31.01 16.29
N ILE A 332 -37.82 -30.82 17.08
CA ILE A 332 -36.45 -30.56 16.63
C ILE A 332 -35.53 -31.61 17.24
N LYS A 333 -34.76 -32.30 16.38
CA LYS A 333 -33.60 -33.09 16.79
C LYS A 333 -32.33 -32.31 16.46
N VAL A 334 -31.52 -32.01 17.48
CA VAL A 334 -30.26 -31.28 17.35
C VAL A 334 -29.09 -32.25 17.15
N ASP A 335 -28.39 -32.12 16.03
CA ASP A 335 -27.25 -32.96 15.60
C ASP A 335 -25.94 -32.12 15.49
N GLU A 336 -24.80 -32.77 15.20
CA GLU A 336 -23.47 -32.14 15.03
C GLU A 336 -22.79 -32.60 13.73
N VAL A 337 -21.93 -31.74 13.16
CA VAL A 337 -21.08 -32.06 11.99
C VAL A 337 -19.61 -31.78 12.31
N VAL A 338 -18.78 -32.83 12.21
CA VAL A 338 -17.31 -32.77 12.35
C VAL A 338 -16.70 -32.80 10.96
N SER A 339 -15.71 -31.92 10.69
CA SER A 339 -15.03 -31.86 9.38
C SER A 339 -14.39 -33.21 9.05
N SER A 340 -14.73 -33.77 7.90
CA SER A 340 -14.13 -35.00 7.39
C SER A 340 -12.79 -34.75 6.68
N ALA A 341 -12.52 -33.52 6.24
CA ALA A 341 -11.26 -33.14 5.59
C ALA A 341 -10.69 -31.80 6.11
N ILE A 342 -9.37 -31.62 5.90
CA ILE A 342 -8.66 -30.33 5.98
C ILE A 342 -8.03 -30.11 4.60
N ILE A 343 -8.27 -28.95 3.99
CA ILE A 343 -7.62 -28.54 2.74
C ILE A 343 -6.56 -27.51 3.08
N LEU A 344 -5.32 -27.74 2.65
CA LEU A 344 -4.21 -26.80 2.82
C LEU A 344 -4.03 -25.98 1.55
N GLN A 345 -4.07 -24.67 1.67
CA GLN A 345 -3.76 -23.72 0.60
C GLN A 345 -2.52 -22.91 0.96
N THR A 346 -1.71 -22.61 -0.06
CA THR A 346 -0.51 -21.78 0.11
C THR A 346 -0.41 -20.78 -1.04
N ASP A 347 0.39 -19.74 -0.84
CA ASP A 347 0.78 -18.78 -1.88
C ASP A 347 2.13 -19.13 -2.53
N PHE A 348 2.60 -20.39 -2.38
CA PHE A 348 3.92 -20.83 -2.88
C PHE A 348 3.83 -21.36 -4.31
N ASP A 349 4.95 -21.27 -5.02
CA ASP A 349 5.08 -21.94 -6.31
C ASP A 349 4.98 -23.47 -6.10
N GLU A 350 4.08 -24.10 -6.85
CA GLU A 350 4.00 -25.56 -6.94
C GLU A 350 5.11 -26.06 -7.86
N GLY A 351 6.04 -26.83 -7.31
CA GLY A 351 7.05 -27.57 -8.06
C GLY A 351 6.56 -28.96 -8.48
N ASP A 352 7.47 -29.92 -8.62
CA ASP A 352 7.19 -31.34 -8.93
C ASP A 352 6.36 -32.05 -7.84
N GLY A 353 5.11 -31.64 -7.63
CA GLY A 353 4.19 -32.16 -6.62
C GLY A 353 4.45 -31.67 -5.18
N ASN A 354 5.47 -30.85 -4.96
CA ASN A 354 5.81 -30.28 -3.65
C ASN A 354 5.78 -28.75 -3.68
N PHE A 355 5.45 -28.14 -2.54
CA PHE A 355 5.52 -26.68 -2.39
C PHE A 355 6.96 -26.25 -2.13
N VAL A 356 7.38 -25.14 -2.76
CA VAL A 356 8.78 -24.69 -2.67
C VAL A 356 8.88 -23.28 -2.09
N LEU A 357 9.72 -23.11 -1.07
CA LEU A 357 10.12 -21.80 -0.54
C LEU A 357 11.64 -21.65 -0.56
N LYS A 358 12.13 -20.49 -0.98
CA LYS A 358 13.57 -20.19 -0.90
C LYS A 358 14.00 -19.94 0.54
N GLN A 359 15.16 -20.44 0.93
CA GLN A 359 15.75 -20.20 2.25
C GLN A 359 15.76 -18.69 2.59
N GLY A 360 15.31 -18.33 3.79
CA GLY A 360 15.21 -16.96 4.29
C GLY A 360 13.93 -16.22 3.87
N LYS A 361 13.04 -16.86 3.11
CA LYS A 361 11.71 -16.33 2.80
C LYS A 361 10.67 -16.83 3.80
N SER A 362 9.58 -16.07 3.88
CA SER A 362 8.39 -16.43 4.64
C SER A 362 7.20 -16.57 3.70
N GLY A 363 6.18 -17.26 4.18
CA GLY A 363 5.00 -17.62 3.43
C GLY A 363 3.79 -17.87 4.31
N LYS A 364 2.59 -18.06 3.73
CA LYS A 364 1.39 -18.37 4.52
C LYS A 364 0.70 -19.65 4.08
N ILE A 365 0.49 -20.55 5.04
CA ILE A 365 -0.32 -21.75 4.87
C ILE A 365 -1.67 -21.50 5.52
N THR A 366 -2.75 -21.64 4.75
CA THR A 366 -4.12 -21.51 5.25
C THR A 366 -4.76 -22.89 5.26
N ALA A 367 -5.30 -23.29 6.41
CA ALA A 367 -6.11 -24.49 6.54
C ALA A 367 -7.59 -24.12 6.37
N LEU A 368 -8.23 -24.70 5.37
CA LEU A 368 -9.66 -24.63 5.15
C LEU A 368 -10.30 -25.93 5.65
N LEU A 369 -11.38 -25.79 6.41
CA LEU A 369 -12.24 -26.89 6.82
C LEU A 369 -13.45 -26.92 5.89
N ASP A 370 -14.11 -28.07 5.75
CA ASP A 370 -15.35 -28.17 4.98
C ASP A 370 -16.39 -27.20 5.53
N SER A 371 -17.22 -26.62 4.64
CA SER A 371 -18.13 -25.50 4.94
C SER A 371 -19.10 -25.73 6.10
N ASP A 372 -19.32 -27.00 6.45
CA ASP A 372 -20.33 -27.43 7.41
C ASP A 372 -19.72 -27.74 8.79
N ALA A 373 -18.38 -27.67 8.90
CA ALA A 373 -17.67 -27.88 10.16
C ALA A 373 -17.99 -26.76 11.17
N THR A 374 -18.27 -27.16 12.41
CA THR A 374 -18.65 -26.25 13.50
C THR A 374 -17.51 -25.96 14.49
N VAL A 375 -16.32 -26.53 14.25
CA VAL A 375 -15.11 -26.40 15.10
C VAL A 375 -13.96 -25.80 14.28
N PHE A 376 -13.26 -24.80 14.83
CA PHE A 376 -12.31 -23.95 14.06
C PHE A 376 -10.84 -24.01 14.52
N ASP A 377 -10.51 -24.76 15.57
CA ASP A 377 -9.14 -24.77 16.08
C ASP A 377 -8.26 -25.74 15.27
N VAL A 378 -7.39 -25.17 14.43
CA VAL A 378 -6.36 -25.89 13.68
C VAL A 378 -4.99 -25.56 14.26
N VAL A 379 -4.23 -26.60 14.59
CA VAL A 379 -2.85 -26.48 15.09
C VAL A 379 -1.89 -26.92 14.00
N PHE A 380 -0.94 -26.05 13.66
CA PHE A 380 0.15 -26.39 12.76
C PHE A 380 1.36 -26.91 13.51
N SER A 381 2.07 -27.85 12.89
CA SER A 381 3.37 -28.34 13.35
C SER A 381 4.29 -28.59 12.16
N SER A 382 5.60 -28.50 12.41
CA SER A 382 6.65 -28.79 11.44
C SER A 382 7.44 -30.00 11.93
N SER A 383 7.72 -30.94 11.01
CA SER A 383 8.52 -32.13 11.32
C SER A 383 9.99 -31.80 11.65
N ASP A 384 10.49 -30.65 11.18
CA ASP A 384 11.84 -30.16 11.48
C ASP A 384 11.87 -28.62 11.55
N ASN A 385 11.79 -28.09 12.77
CA ASN A 385 11.87 -26.67 13.08
C ASN A 385 13.24 -26.03 12.77
N THR A 386 14.24 -26.79 12.37
CA THR A 386 15.52 -26.25 11.88
C THR A 386 15.52 -26.01 10.37
N VAL A 387 14.61 -26.65 9.63
CA VAL A 387 14.38 -26.49 8.18
C VAL A 387 13.34 -25.39 7.94
N ALA A 388 12.17 -25.48 8.57
CA ALA A 388 11.17 -24.41 8.55
C ALA A 388 10.34 -24.39 9.85
N GLN A 389 9.96 -23.18 10.29
CA GLN A 389 9.13 -22.97 11.47
C GLN A 389 7.79 -22.36 11.07
N ILE A 390 6.70 -22.87 11.62
CA ILE A 390 5.35 -22.38 11.38
C ILE A 390 4.69 -21.87 12.66
N GLY A 391 4.08 -20.68 12.57
CA GLY A 391 3.31 -20.06 13.62
C GLY A 391 1.87 -20.60 13.70
N LYS A 392 1.19 -20.29 14.80
CA LYS A 392 -0.24 -20.66 15.00
C LYS A 392 -1.18 -20.00 13.97
N ASP A 393 -0.74 -18.88 13.40
CA ASP A 393 -1.42 -18.13 12.35
C ASP A 393 -1.17 -18.69 10.92
N GLY A 394 -0.43 -19.80 10.82
CA GLY A 394 -0.08 -20.42 9.54
C GLY A 394 1.08 -19.73 8.82
N VAL A 395 1.71 -18.71 9.41
CA VAL A 395 2.90 -18.07 8.81
C VAL A 395 4.10 -18.97 8.99
N ILE A 396 4.73 -19.34 7.89
CA ILE A 396 5.90 -20.23 7.85
C ILE A 396 7.15 -19.46 7.42
N VAL A 397 8.28 -19.77 8.04
CA VAL A 397 9.59 -19.19 7.72
C VAL A 397 10.57 -20.30 7.35
N ALA A 398 11.16 -20.20 6.16
CA ALA A 398 12.14 -21.14 5.65
C ALA A 398 13.55 -20.80 6.19
N LEU A 399 14.14 -21.68 6.99
CA LEU A 399 15.39 -21.40 7.72
C LEU A 399 16.61 -22.05 7.09
N LYS A 400 16.49 -23.29 6.63
CA LYS A 400 17.60 -24.10 6.12
C LYS A 400 17.13 -24.98 4.97
N GLY A 401 17.95 -25.11 3.93
CA GLY A 401 17.65 -25.98 2.81
C GLY A 401 17.43 -27.44 3.24
N GLY A 402 16.36 -28.05 2.72
CA GLY A 402 15.90 -29.38 3.10
C GLY A 402 14.41 -29.57 2.83
N GLU A 403 13.92 -30.78 3.04
CA GLU A 403 12.50 -31.10 2.94
C GLU A 403 11.90 -31.22 4.34
N VAL A 404 10.71 -30.69 4.55
CA VAL A 404 10.00 -30.74 5.83
C VAL A 404 8.51 -30.93 5.60
N THR A 405 7.88 -31.73 6.46
CA THR A 405 6.43 -31.94 6.41
C THR A 405 5.76 -31.02 7.41
N ILE A 406 4.79 -30.24 6.92
CA ILE A 406 3.90 -29.43 7.73
C ILE A 406 2.61 -30.19 7.94
N THR A 407 2.18 -30.30 9.19
CA THR A 407 0.94 -30.98 9.57
C THR A 407 -0.01 -29.97 10.17
N ALA A 408 -1.23 -29.89 9.63
CA ALA A 408 -2.35 -29.21 10.24
C ALA A 408 -3.27 -30.24 10.88
N THR A 409 -3.57 -30.07 12.16
CA THR A 409 -4.42 -30.98 12.93
C THR A 409 -5.56 -30.21 13.57
N THR A 410 -6.77 -30.75 13.47
CA THR A 410 -7.91 -30.30 14.28
C THR A 410 -8.43 -31.48 15.10
N SER A 411 -8.86 -31.20 16.32
CA SER A 411 -9.35 -32.21 17.27
C SER A 411 -10.57 -31.68 18.01
N TYR A 412 -11.60 -32.51 18.14
CA TYR A 412 -12.76 -32.22 18.98
C TYR A 412 -13.25 -33.50 19.68
N GLY A 413 -13.25 -33.49 21.01
CA GLY A 413 -13.46 -34.70 21.80
C GLY A 413 -12.38 -35.75 21.50
N GLU A 414 -12.81 -36.96 21.13
CA GLU A 414 -11.90 -38.06 20.75
C GLU A 414 -11.59 -38.13 19.25
N LYS A 415 -12.22 -37.30 18.42
CA LYS A 415 -12.03 -37.32 16.96
C LYS A 415 -10.93 -36.36 16.55
N THR A 416 -9.99 -36.85 15.72
CA THR A 416 -8.87 -36.07 15.19
C THR A 416 -8.79 -36.20 13.67
N THR A 417 -8.73 -35.07 12.98
CA THR A 417 -8.48 -35.00 11.53
C THR A 417 -7.16 -34.27 11.31
N SER A 418 -6.32 -34.77 10.40
CA SER A 418 -5.02 -34.15 10.08
C SER A 418 -4.76 -34.20 8.58
N GLN A 419 -4.12 -33.15 8.07
CA GLN A 419 -3.64 -33.07 6.71
C GLN A 419 -2.17 -32.65 6.70
N THR A 420 -1.40 -33.24 5.80
CA THR A 420 0.03 -32.94 5.64
C THR A 420 0.33 -32.27 4.31
N LEU A 421 1.36 -31.44 4.32
CA LEU A 421 1.93 -30.78 3.16
C LEU A 421 3.45 -30.89 3.20
N VAL A 422 4.07 -31.29 2.09
CA VAL A 422 5.53 -31.36 1.97
C VAL A 422 6.04 -30.02 1.46
N LEU A 423 6.90 -29.38 2.25
CA LEU A 423 7.60 -28.14 1.91
C LEU A 423 9.06 -28.45 1.61
N VAL A 424 9.51 -28.10 0.41
CA VAL A 424 10.91 -28.12 0.03
C VAL A 424 11.48 -26.71 0.20
N VAL A 425 12.41 -26.57 1.14
CA VAL A 425 13.21 -25.35 1.27
C VAL A 425 14.37 -25.41 0.31
N ASP A 426 14.29 -24.62 -0.75
CA ASP A 426 15.37 -24.52 -1.73
C ASP A 426 16.56 -23.79 -1.10
N LYS A 427 17.73 -24.42 -1.16
CA LYS A 427 18.93 -23.90 -0.53
C LYS A 427 19.48 -22.76 -1.37
N ILE A 428 19.89 -21.67 -0.74
CA ILE A 428 20.67 -20.66 -1.45
C ILE A 428 22.05 -21.25 -1.75
N THR A 429 22.41 -21.32 -3.03
CA THR A 429 23.74 -21.81 -3.42
C THR A 429 24.81 -20.72 -3.23
N PHE A 430 26.05 -21.15 -2.99
CA PHE A 430 27.20 -20.22 -2.95
C PHE A 430 27.35 -19.44 -4.27
N SER A 431 27.00 -20.07 -5.40
CA SER A 431 27.01 -19.44 -6.73
C SER A 431 26.04 -18.27 -6.82
N GLU A 432 24.78 -18.46 -6.39
CA GLU A 432 23.77 -17.39 -6.36
C GLU A 432 24.16 -16.24 -5.44
N THR A 433 24.73 -16.56 -4.27
CA THR A 433 25.22 -15.53 -3.34
C THR A 433 26.31 -14.68 -3.98
N MET A 434 27.26 -15.31 -4.68
CA MET A 434 28.34 -14.61 -5.38
C MET A 434 27.84 -13.82 -6.58
N GLN A 435 26.87 -14.34 -7.35
CA GLN A 435 26.24 -13.61 -8.44
C GLN A 435 25.50 -12.36 -7.94
N ASN A 436 24.78 -12.45 -6.83
CA ASN A 436 24.08 -11.31 -6.24
C ASN A 436 25.04 -10.23 -5.72
N PHE A 437 26.13 -10.64 -5.03
CA PHE A 437 27.18 -9.72 -4.59
C PHE A 437 27.83 -9.02 -5.78
N TYR A 438 28.14 -9.78 -6.84
CA TYR A 438 28.73 -9.24 -8.06
C TYR A 438 27.81 -8.23 -8.76
N LEU A 439 26.52 -8.54 -8.90
CA LEU A 439 25.53 -7.62 -9.47
C LEU A 439 25.42 -6.32 -8.68
N TRP A 440 25.51 -6.40 -7.34
CA TRP A 440 25.54 -5.22 -6.47
C TRP A 440 26.78 -4.35 -6.73
N VAL A 441 27.98 -4.93 -6.80
CA VAL A 441 29.22 -4.19 -7.12
C VAL A 441 29.13 -3.53 -8.49
N ARG A 442 28.62 -4.24 -9.50
CA ARG A 442 28.50 -3.73 -10.86
C ARG A 442 27.53 -2.55 -10.96
N LYS A 443 26.37 -2.62 -10.30
CA LYS A 443 25.41 -1.50 -10.24
C LYS A 443 26.01 -0.26 -9.58
N GLY A 444 26.86 -0.44 -8.58
CA GLY A 444 27.46 0.68 -7.84
C GLY A 444 28.67 1.33 -8.51
N PHE A 445 29.54 0.56 -9.17
CA PHE A 445 30.85 1.04 -9.60
C PHE A 445 31.20 0.74 -11.07
N GLY A 446 30.26 0.18 -11.84
CA GLY A 446 30.44 -0.15 -13.25
C GLY A 446 31.56 -1.17 -13.50
N HIS A 447 31.98 -1.27 -14.76
CA HIS A 447 33.01 -2.21 -15.23
C HIS A 447 34.36 -2.01 -14.51
N TYR A 448 34.81 -0.76 -14.39
CA TYR A 448 36.02 -0.40 -13.65
C TYR A 448 36.00 -0.90 -12.19
N GLY A 449 34.87 -0.74 -11.50
CA GLY A 449 34.72 -1.16 -10.11
C GLY A 449 34.67 -2.67 -9.89
N ALA A 450 34.06 -3.40 -10.82
CA ALA A 450 34.08 -4.87 -10.79
C ALA A 450 35.52 -5.40 -10.88
N PHE A 451 36.33 -4.83 -11.79
CA PHE A 451 37.74 -5.18 -11.90
C PHE A 451 38.58 -4.68 -10.73
N LEU A 452 38.21 -3.55 -10.12
CA LEU A 452 38.84 -3.07 -8.88
C LEU A 452 38.66 -4.10 -7.75
N VAL A 453 37.45 -4.58 -7.50
CA VAL A 453 37.17 -5.63 -6.49
C VAL A 453 37.89 -6.93 -6.84
N LEU A 454 37.89 -7.32 -8.11
CA LEU A 454 38.63 -8.48 -8.59
C LEU A 454 40.13 -8.37 -8.25
N GLY A 455 40.74 -7.20 -8.48
CA GLY A 455 42.16 -6.94 -8.17
C GLY A 455 42.49 -7.03 -6.67
N ILE A 456 41.53 -6.70 -5.78
CA ILE A 456 41.69 -6.90 -4.33
C ILE A 456 41.84 -8.39 -4.01
N PHE A 457 40.88 -9.22 -4.44
CA PHE A 457 40.90 -10.66 -4.17
C PHE A 457 42.04 -11.37 -4.89
N ALA A 458 42.39 -10.93 -6.09
CA ALA A 458 43.56 -11.40 -6.81
C ALA A 458 44.83 -11.17 -6.00
N THR A 459 45.02 -9.93 -5.53
CA THR A 459 46.22 -9.54 -4.78
C THR A 459 46.40 -10.40 -3.54
N PHE A 460 45.33 -10.61 -2.76
CA PHE A 460 45.39 -11.51 -1.61
C PHE A 460 45.65 -12.96 -2.02
N SER A 461 45.03 -13.45 -3.10
CA SER A 461 45.23 -14.81 -3.62
C SER A 461 46.68 -15.06 -4.02
N TYR A 462 47.23 -14.22 -4.90
CA TYR A 462 48.62 -14.31 -5.36
C TYR A 462 49.61 -14.08 -4.22
N TYR A 463 49.35 -13.12 -3.33
CA TYR A 463 50.18 -12.93 -2.15
C TYR A 463 50.21 -14.22 -1.30
N MET A 464 49.08 -14.86 -1.04
CA MET A 464 49.02 -16.10 -0.25
C MET A 464 49.63 -17.32 -0.97
N LEU A 465 49.60 -17.37 -2.29
CA LEU A 465 50.24 -18.41 -3.09
C LEU A 465 51.77 -18.28 -3.07
N PHE A 466 52.30 -17.05 -3.17
CA PHE A 466 53.73 -16.79 -3.31
C PHE A 466 54.42 -16.19 -2.05
N SER A 467 53.73 -16.15 -0.91
CA SER A 467 54.20 -15.51 0.35
C SER A 467 55.45 -16.11 1.02
N LYS A 468 55.98 -17.24 0.54
CA LYS A 468 57.06 -18.00 1.23
C LYS A 468 58.39 -17.24 1.32
N SER A 469 58.67 -16.30 0.41
CA SER A 469 59.90 -15.48 0.43
C SER A 469 59.64 -14.09 -0.15
N THR A 470 60.54 -13.13 0.09
CA THR A 470 60.44 -11.78 -0.50
C THR A 470 60.51 -11.83 -2.03
N LYS A 471 61.35 -12.70 -2.59
CA LYS A 471 61.40 -12.98 -4.03
C LYS A 471 60.09 -13.56 -4.54
N GLY A 472 59.50 -14.51 -3.80
CA GLY A 472 58.19 -15.07 -4.12
C GLY A 472 57.09 -14.01 -4.18
N LYS A 473 57.03 -13.09 -3.21
CA LYS A 473 56.05 -12.00 -3.20
C LYS A 473 56.17 -11.07 -4.41
N LEU A 474 57.39 -10.80 -4.88
CA LEU A 474 57.63 -10.00 -6.08
C LEU A 474 57.17 -10.74 -7.35
N VAL A 475 57.44 -12.06 -7.43
CA VAL A 475 56.93 -12.91 -8.50
C VAL A 475 55.39 -12.95 -8.47
N GLY A 476 54.79 -13.12 -7.28
CA GLY A 476 53.34 -13.12 -7.11
C GLY A 476 52.71 -11.79 -7.52
N PHE A 477 53.37 -10.66 -7.27
CA PHE A 477 52.93 -9.35 -7.75
C PHE A 477 52.95 -9.25 -9.29
N ALA A 478 54.06 -9.66 -9.93
CA ALA A 478 54.17 -9.65 -11.38
C ALA A 478 53.12 -10.56 -12.04
N VAL A 479 52.92 -11.77 -11.51
CA VAL A 479 51.90 -12.72 -12.00
C VAL A 479 50.48 -12.16 -11.78
N CYS A 480 50.23 -11.48 -10.66
CA CYS A 480 48.94 -10.84 -10.40
C CYS A 480 48.61 -9.79 -11.47
N LEU A 481 49.55 -8.92 -11.83
CA LEU A 481 49.33 -7.91 -12.88
C LEU A 481 49.11 -8.56 -14.25
N LEU A 482 49.91 -9.56 -14.63
CA LEU A 482 49.72 -10.29 -15.88
C LEU A 482 48.35 -10.99 -15.94
N ALA A 483 47.91 -11.57 -14.82
CA ALA A 483 46.59 -12.19 -14.72
C ALA A 483 45.45 -11.19 -14.90
N GLY A 484 45.57 -9.98 -14.33
CA GLY A 484 44.59 -8.90 -14.53
C GLY A 484 44.43 -8.54 -16.00
N PHE A 485 45.54 -8.37 -16.73
CA PHE A 485 45.52 -8.06 -18.15
C PHE A 485 44.90 -9.20 -18.97
N ALA A 486 45.29 -10.45 -18.66
CA ALA A 486 44.75 -11.63 -19.33
C ALA A 486 43.23 -11.78 -19.11
N VAL A 487 42.74 -11.59 -17.88
CA VAL A 487 41.31 -11.69 -17.57
C VAL A 487 40.52 -10.60 -18.30
N ALA A 488 41.00 -9.35 -18.30
CA ALA A 488 40.37 -8.25 -19.04
C ALA A 488 40.36 -8.50 -20.57
N GLY A 489 41.45 -9.08 -21.10
CA GLY A 489 41.51 -9.47 -22.51
C GLY A 489 40.52 -10.58 -22.85
N ILE A 490 40.41 -11.60 -21.99
CA ILE A 490 39.49 -12.73 -22.19
C ILE A 490 38.03 -12.24 -22.12
N THR A 491 37.67 -11.36 -21.19
CA THR A 491 36.30 -10.81 -21.11
C THR A 491 35.90 -10.04 -22.37
N GLU A 492 36.84 -9.38 -23.05
CA GLU A 492 36.57 -8.70 -24.32
C GLU A 492 36.54 -9.66 -25.52
N ILE A 493 37.39 -10.70 -25.52
CA ILE A 493 37.35 -11.75 -26.55
C ILE A 493 36.00 -12.48 -26.52
N LEU A 494 35.48 -12.78 -25.32
CA LEU A 494 34.18 -13.43 -25.14
C LEU A 494 33.00 -12.57 -25.61
N GLN A 495 33.20 -11.26 -25.80
CA GLN A 495 32.19 -10.34 -26.34
C GLN A 495 32.22 -10.23 -27.87
N LEU A 496 33.14 -10.93 -28.55
CA LEU A 496 33.17 -10.95 -30.00
C LEU A 496 31.84 -11.48 -30.57
N PRO A 497 31.40 -10.99 -31.74
CA PRO A 497 30.12 -11.38 -32.36
C PRO A 497 29.93 -12.90 -32.57
N VAL A 498 31.04 -13.65 -32.59
CA VAL A 498 31.05 -15.11 -32.68
C VAL A 498 30.54 -15.80 -31.40
N PHE A 499 30.69 -15.15 -30.24
CA PHE A 499 30.32 -15.69 -28.92
C PHE A 499 29.11 -14.99 -28.32
N THR A 500 28.89 -13.70 -28.61
CA THR A 500 27.73 -12.94 -28.12
C THR A 500 27.16 -12.00 -29.16
N SER A 501 25.85 -12.04 -29.36
CA SER A 501 25.14 -11.09 -30.20
C SER A 501 25.01 -9.72 -29.52
N GLY A 502 25.15 -8.65 -30.32
CA GLY A 502 24.87 -7.27 -29.88
C GLY A 502 25.97 -6.59 -29.06
N ARG A 503 27.21 -7.10 -29.05
CA ARG A 503 28.38 -6.44 -28.43
C ARG A 503 29.54 -6.30 -29.41
N ALA A 504 30.32 -5.23 -29.25
CA ALA A 504 31.54 -4.99 -29.99
C ALA A 504 32.71 -4.99 -29.01
N SER A 505 33.70 -5.84 -29.23
CA SER A 505 34.88 -5.88 -28.38
C SER A 505 35.78 -4.66 -28.63
N SER A 506 36.37 -4.13 -27.57
CA SER A 506 37.23 -2.94 -27.67
C SER A 506 38.49 -3.10 -26.83
N PHE A 507 39.64 -2.84 -27.45
CA PHE A 507 40.90 -2.77 -26.71
C PHE A 507 40.89 -1.65 -25.65
N ALA A 508 40.10 -0.59 -25.85
CA ALA A 508 39.96 0.47 -24.85
C ALA A 508 39.29 -0.04 -23.56
N ASP A 509 38.34 -0.96 -23.68
CA ASP A 509 37.64 -1.56 -22.54
C ASP A 509 38.56 -2.55 -21.80
N VAL A 510 39.39 -3.32 -22.52
CA VAL A 510 40.48 -4.11 -21.91
C VAL A 510 41.36 -3.23 -21.03
N VAL A 511 41.75 -2.06 -21.54
CA VAL A 511 42.63 -1.12 -20.83
C VAL A 511 41.92 -0.51 -19.62
N LEU A 512 40.62 -0.21 -19.70
CA LEU A 512 39.84 0.34 -18.59
C LEU A 512 39.66 -0.66 -17.46
N ASP A 513 39.28 -1.90 -17.80
CA ASP A 513 39.13 -3.00 -16.86
C ASP A 513 40.47 -3.34 -16.19
N PHE A 514 41.55 -3.40 -16.99
CA PHE A 514 42.90 -3.58 -16.48
C PHE A 514 43.32 -2.47 -15.51
N LYS A 515 42.98 -1.21 -15.79
CA LYS A 515 43.26 -0.07 -14.89
C LYS A 515 42.57 -0.25 -13.54
N GLY A 516 41.30 -0.64 -13.52
CA GLY A 516 40.55 -0.93 -12.29
C GLY A 516 41.25 -1.99 -11.44
N TYR A 517 41.59 -3.12 -12.06
CA TYR A 517 42.31 -4.22 -11.43
C TYR A 517 43.70 -3.83 -10.91
N CYS A 518 44.48 -3.10 -11.70
CA CYS A 518 45.81 -2.65 -11.31
C CYS A 518 45.76 -1.67 -10.14
N THR A 519 44.76 -0.79 -10.11
CA THR A 519 44.66 0.26 -9.08
C THR A 519 44.55 -0.35 -7.70
N SER A 520 43.63 -1.29 -7.48
CA SER A 520 43.51 -1.98 -6.19
C SER A 520 44.74 -2.83 -5.86
N SER A 521 45.29 -3.52 -6.87
CA SER A 521 46.44 -4.39 -6.68
C SER A 521 47.69 -3.62 -6.25
N LEU A 522 47.98 -2.48 -6.89
CA LEU A 522 49.11 -1.62 -6.56
C LEU A 522 48.98 -1.05 -5.15
N VAL A 523 47.79 -0.55 -4.79
CA VAL A 523 47.54 0.02 -3.45
C VAL A 523 47.76 -1.03 -2.36
N ILE A 524 47.22 -2.23 -2.52
CA ILE A 524 47.34 -3.28 -1.50
C ILE A 524 48.78 -3.78 -1.40
N TYR A 525 49.46 -4.01 -2.52
CA TYR A 525 50.87 -4.41 -2.47
C TYR A 525 51.75 -3.32 -1.85
N ALA A 526 51.50 -2.04 -2.13
CA ALA A 526 52.21 -0.93 -1.48
C ALA A 526 52.06 -0.98 0.05
N VAL A 527 50.84 -1.18 0.56
CA VAL A 527 50.57 -1.36 1.99
C VAL A 527 51.32 -2.58 2.55
N ILE A 528 51.28 -3.72 1.86
CA ILE A 528 52.00 -4.93 2.26
C ILE A 528 53.51 -4.66 2.37
N PHE A 529 54.09 -3.97 1.40
CA PHE A 529 55.52 -3.64 1.38
C PHE A 529 55.88 -2.65 2.49
N ILE A 530 55.08 -1.61 2.73
CA ILE A 530 55.27 -0.66 3.85
C ILE A 530 55.28 -1.39 5.20
N VAL A 531 54.31 -2.29 5.43
CA VAL A 531 54.24 -3.08 6.68
C VAL A 531 55.47 -3.98 6.84
N HIS A 532 55.96 -4.60 5.76
CA HIS A 532 57.18 -5.41 5.83
C HIS A 532 58.42 -4.58 6.08
N PHE A 533 58.52 -3.41 5.46
CA PHE A 533 59.62 -2.48 5.66
C PHE A 533 59.66 -1.97 7.10
N ALA A 534 58.51 -1.57 7.66
CA ALA A 534 58.38 -1.19 9.06
C ALA A 534 58.79 -2.33 10.02
N LYS A 535 58.36 -3.57 9.76
CA LYS A 535 58.79 -4.75 10.53
C LYS A 535 60.29 -5.03 10.42
N ALA A 536 60.88 -4.85 9.24
CA ALA A 536 62.32 -5.02 9.04
C ALA A 536 63.13 -3.99 9.83
N ILE A 537 62.68 -2.73 9.86
CA ILE A 537 63.27 -1.66 10.67
C ILE A 537 63.13 -1.97 12.17
N ALA A 538 61.94 -2.36 12.62
CA ALA A 538 61.70 -2.72 14.02
C ALA A 538 62.59 -3.90 14.47
N ASN A 539 62.73 -4.93 13.65
CA ASN A 539 63.60 -6.08 13.94
C ASN A 539 65.09 -5.72 13.95
N ARG A 540 65.53 -4.77 13.10
CA ARG A 540 66.91 -4.23 13.15
C ARG A 540 67.16 -3.42 14.42
N LYS A 541 66.20 -2.60 14.85
CA LYS A 541 66.28 -1.87 16.13
C LYS A 541 66.30 -2.83 17.33
N ALA A 542 65.45 -3.86 17.34
CA ALA A 542 65.42 -4.87 18.39
C ALA A 542 66.70 -5.73 18.44
N LYS A 543 67.32 -6.02 17.30
CA LYS A 543 68.65 -6.66 17.25
C LYS A 543 69.76 -5.74 17.77
N LYS A 544 69.70 -4.43 17.50
CA LYS A 544 70.64 -3.43 18.04
C LYS A 544 70.45 -3.12 19.54
N GLN A 545 69.31 -3.50 20.14
CA GLN A 545 69.07 -3.38 21.58
C GLN A 545 69.41 -4.67 22.35
N LYS A 546 69.61 -5.79 21.65
CA LYS A 546 69.99 -7.10 22.22
C LYS A 546 71.44 -7.48 21.97
N ALA A 547 72.12 -6.74 21.09
CA ALA A 547 73.56 -6.76 20.87
C ALA A 547 74.11 -5.48 21.50
#